data_AF-A0A8H7ZRE7-F1
#
_entry.id   AF-A0A8H7ZRE7-F1
#
_cell.length_a   1.000
_cell.length_b   1.000
_cell.length_c   1.000
_cell.angle_alpha   90.00
_cell.angle_beta   90.00
_cell.angle_gamma   90.00
#
_symmetry.space_group_name_H-M   'P 1'
#
loop_
_entity.id
_entity.type
_entity.pdbx_description
1 polymer ?
#
loop_
_entity_poly.entity_id
_entity_poly.type
_entity_poly.pdbx_seq_one_letter_code
_entity_poly.pdbx_strand_id
1 'polypeptide(L)'
;MRAVEVEEEEEVAEEGVSWQREEELARLAKAPEGVNQEFWDLYRELTVRTMPVPEGQKAFPPAPHALGDLIGLASSAKELEFVLDVLVSWRKPLLPLTAEHTSAVVNKALRFGDPDLALRYLGNPEEHDVRTDGSHFDLVLAECVRRFDEAKRVNDPVRELVALDQMYLTLAVLGRYEHLPDRLERLASALKTVVEVSLGSSLREGWRRAVIASQHWEQFFKSTEIYAEEDPIIPDRRPVHIPTAFTPEEIERIELNARTKGYNLEDDVEEGEEMTEREA
;
A
#
# COMPACT_ATOMS: atom_id res chain seq x y z
N MET A 1 -32.25 -44.12 16.20
CA MET A 1 -31.69 -43.35 15.07
C MET A 1 -32.25 -41.95 15.19
N ARG A 2 -31.52 -40.84 15.35
CA ARG A 2 -30.09 -40.50 15.39
C ARG A 2 -30.00 -39.29 16.34
N ALA A 3 -29.06 -39.31 17.26
CA ALA A 3 -28.65 -38.18 18.09
C ALA A 3 -27.20 -38.48 18.51
N VAL A 4 -26.27 -38.41 17.56
CA VAL A 4 -24.83 -38.68 17.80
C VAL A 4 -23.93 -37.78 16.93
N GLU A 5 -24.45 -36.89 16.08
CA GLU A 5 -23.61 -36.15 15.10
C GLU A 5 -23.39 -34.66 15.45
N VAL A 6 -23.68 -34.20 16.68
CA VAL A 6 -23.48 -32.79 17.09
C VAL A 6 -22.38 -32.62 18.15
N GLU A 7 -22.18 -33.60 19.05
CA GLU A 7 -21.16 -33.51 20.11
C GLU A 7 -19.72 -33.63 19.57
N GLU A 8 -19.49 -34.41 18.50
CA GLU A 8 -18.13 -34.56 17.92
C GLU A 8 -17.65 -33.32 17.14
N GLU A 9 -18.55 -32.50 16.56
CA GLU A 9 -18.14 -31.28 15.85
C GLU A 9 -17.81 -30.12 16.81
N GLU A 10 -18.51 -30.04 17.94
CA GLU A 10 -18.30 -29.01 18.99
C GLU A 10 -16.99 -29.26 19.75
N GLU A 11 -16.71 -30.51 20.14
CA GLU A 11 -15.49 -30.88 20.87
C GLU A 11 -14.21 -30.66 20.03
N VAL A 12 -14.27 -30.95 18.72
CA VAL A 12 -13.16 -30.71 17.77
C VAL A 12 -12.92 -29.21 17.53
N ALA A 13 -13.98 -28.39 17.55
CA ALA A 13 -13.86 -26.93 17.43
C ALA A 13 -13.25 -26.29 18.70
N GLU A 14 -13.65 -26.75 19.89
CA GLU A 14 -13.09 -26.29 21.16
C GLU A 14 -11.61 -26.69 21.33
N GLU A 15 -11.26 -27.93 20.98
CA GLU A 15 -9.86 -28.39 20.99
C GLU A 15 -9.01 -27.58 20.00
N GLY A 16 -9.48 -27.35 18.77
CA GLY A 16 -8.75 -26.58 17.75
C GLY A 16 -8.43 -25.14 18.15
N VAL A 17 -9.35 -24.46 18.85
CA VAL A 17 -9.13 -23.10 19.37
C VAL A 17 -8.14 -23.09 20.55
N SER A 18 -8.10 -24.16 21.35
CA SER A 18 -7.19 -24.29 22.48
C SER A 18 -5.72 -24.47 22.04
N TRP A 19 -5.45 -25.37 21.08
CA TRP A 19 -4.08 -25.64 20.62
C TRP A 19 -3.43 -24.43 19.93
N GLN A 20 -4.18 -23.70 19.10
CA GLN A 20 -3.68 -22.50 18.41
C GLN A 20 -3.33 -21.38 19.40
N ARG A 21 -4.08 -21.26 20.50
CA ARG A 21 -3.84 -20.27 21.54
C ARG A 21 -2.58 -20.58 22.34
N GLU A 22 -2.34 -21.84 22.68
CA GLU A 22 -1.14 -22.27 23.42
C GLU A 22 0.14 -22.08 22.60
N GLU A 23 0.12 -22.43 21.31
CA GLU A 23 1.26 -22.23 20.41
C GLU A 23 1.61 -20.75 20.26
N GLU A 24 0.59 -19.90 20.08
CA GLU A 24 0.79 -18.46 19.95
C GLU A 24 1.27 -17.84 21.28
N LEU A 25 0.78 -18.30 22.43
CA LEU A 25 1.30 -17.89 23.74
C LEU A 25 2.77 -18.29 23.95
N ALA A 26 3.17 -19.47 23.49
CA ALA A 26 4.56 -19.91 23.53
C ALA A 26 5.45 -19.03 22.64
N ARG A 27 4.97 -18.62 21.46
CA ARG A 27 5.65 -17.67 20.57
C ARG A 27 5.82 -16.29 21.22
N LEU A 28 4.82 -15.85 21.99
CA LEU A 28 4.81 -14.54 22.66
C LEU A 28 5.60 -14.49 23.97
N ALA A 29 6.18 -15.61 24.42
CA ALA A 29 6.82 -15.74 25.72
C ALA A 29 8.03 -14.80 25.90
N LYS A 30 8.74 -14.46 24.83
CA LYS A 30 9.94 -13.60 24.87
C LYS A 30 9.97 -12.60 23.71
N ALA A 31 10.37 -11.37 24.02
CA ALA A 31 10.59 -10.34 23.03
C ALA A 31 11.67 -10.76 22.01
N PRO A 32 11.42 -10.61 20.70
CA PRO A 32 12.43 -10.77 19.68
C PRO A 32 13.60 -9.79 19.86
N GLU A 33 14.76 -10.13 19.30
CA GLU A 33 15.92 -9.23 19.32
C GLU A 33 15.60 -7.89 18.62
N GLY A 34 16.01 -6.79 19.26
CA GLY A 34 15.79 -5.43 18.76
C GLY A 34 14.40 -4.86 19.02
N VAL A 35 13.54 -5.57 19.76
CA VAL A 35 12.22 -5.09 20.17
C VAL A 35 12.27 -4.60 21.63
N ASN A 36 11.72 -3.42 21.88
CA ASN A 36 11.56 -2.81 23.18
C ASN A 36 10.60 -3.63 24.05
N GLN A 37 10.96 -3.84 25.31
CA GLN A 37 10.20 -4.66 26.24
C GLN A 37 8.81 -4.06 26.56
N GLU A 38 8.71 -2.74 26.72
CA GLU A 38 7.44 -2.04 26.97
C GLU A 38 6.49 -2.18 25.79
N PHE A 39 7.00 -2.01 24.56
CA PHE A 39 6.25 -2.29 23.35
C PHE A 39 5.79 -3.76 23.29
N TRP A 40 6.70 -4.70 23.55
CA TRP A 40 6.41 -6.13 23.48
C TRP A 40 5.36 -6.59 24.49
N ASP A 41 5.42 -6.07 25.72
CA ASP A 41 4.46 -6.42 26.76
C ASP A 41 3.04 -5.97 26.38
N LEU A 42 2.89 -4.75 25.82
CA LEU A 42 1.60 -4.28 25.30
C LEU A 42 1.16 -5.08 24.05
N TYR A 43 2.07 -5.33 23.10
CA TYR A 43 1.79 -6.15 21.91
C TYR A 43 1.22 -7.52 22.32
N ARG A 44 1.89 -8.23 23.24
CA ARG A 44 1.42 -9.52 23.75
C ARG A 44 0.05 -9.40 24.40
N GLU A 45 -0.16 -8.39 25.25
CA GLU A 45 -1.45 -8.19 25.91
C GLU A 45 -2.58 -8.03 24.88
N LEU A 46 -2.38 -7.18 23.87
CA LEU A 46 -3.41 -6.90 22.85
C LEU A 46 -3.65 -8.11 21.95
N THR A 47 -2.60 -8.82 21.54
CA THR A 47 -2.72 -10.05 20.75
C THR A 47 -3.55 -11.10 21.50
N VAL A 48 -3.25 -11.35 22.79
CA VAL A 48 -3.99 -12.33 23.59
C VAL A 48 -5.46 -11.94 23.80
N ARG A 49 -5.75 -10.64 23.92
CA ARG A 49 -7.12 -10.14 24.12
C ARG A 49 -7.94 -10.01 22.85
N THR A 50 -7.30 -10.07 21.68
CA THR A 50 -7.97 -10.03 20.37
C THR A 50 -8.09 -11.41 19.73
N MET A 51 -7.53 -12.45 20.34
CA MET A 51 -7.76 -13.84 19.94
C MET A 51 -9.23 -14.27 20.13
N PRO A 52 -9.72 -15.20 19.29
CA PRO A 52 -10.96 -15.92 19.57
C PRO A 52 -10.93 -16.54 20.97
N VAL A 53 -12.02 -16.38 21.72
CA VAL A 53 -12.24 -17.09 22.98
C VAL A 53 -13.20 -18.25 22.73
N PRO A 54 -13.00 -19.42 23.38
CA PRO A 54 -13.94 -20.53 23.32
C PRO A 54 -15.36 -20.11 23.68
N GLU A 55 -16.37 -20.82 23.14
CA GLU A 55 -17.76 -20.57 23.47
C GLU A 55 -18.01 -20.66 24.98
N GLY A 56 -18.88 -19.78 25.49
CA GLY A 56 -19.14 -19.67 26.92
C GLY A 56 -18.09 -18.92 27.75
N GLN A 57 -16.91 -18.60 27.20
CA GLN A 57 -15.95 -17.71 27.88
C GLN A 57 -16.22 -16.23 27.59
N LYS A 58 -16.11 -15.40 28.63
CA LYS A 58 -16.30 -13.95 28.49
C LYS A 58 -15.08 -13.33 27.80
N ALA A 59 -15.28 -12.77 26.60
CA ALA A 59 -14.30 -11.90 25.97
C ALA A 59 -14.14 -10.60 26.77
N PHE A 60 -12.89 -10.19 27.02
CA PHE A 60 -12.57 -8.89 27.60
C PHE A 60 -11.83 -8.06 26.55
N PRO A 61 -12.55 -7.22 25.79
CA PRO A 61 -11.92 -6.45 24.75
C PRO A 61 -10.87 -5.51 25.35
N PRO A 62 -9.77 -5.24 24.64
CA PRO A 62 -8.83 -4.19 25.00
C PRO A 62 -9.51 -2.83 25.22
N ALA A 63 -8.84 -1.95 25.95
CA ALA A 63 -9.29 -0.57 26.06
C ALA A 63 -9.20 0.13 24.69
N PRO A 64 -10.14 1.04 24.34
CA PRO A 64 -10.16 1.66 23.01
C PRO A 64 -8.88 2.41 22.61
N HIS A 65 -8.15 2.97 23.58
CA HIS A 65 -6.92 3.73 23.35
C HIS A 65 -5.67 2.84 23.21
N ALA A 66 -5.74 1.56 23.59
CA ALA A 66 -4.55 0.73 23.75
C ALA A 66 -3.83 0.46 22.41
N LEU A 67 -4.57 0.43 21.29
CA LEU A 67 -3.96 0.36 19.96
C LEU A 67 -3.16 1.62 19.63
N GLY A 68 -3.71 2.79 19.94
CA GLY A 68 -3.00 4.07 19.81
C GLY A 68 -1.72 4.11 20.64
N ASP A 69 -1.77 3.58 21.86
CA ASP A 69 -0.59 3.45 22.72
C ASP A 69 0.46 2.50 22.12
N LEU A 70 0.03 1.35 21.57
CA LEU A 70 0.94 0.40 20.91
C LEU A 70 1.63 1.05 19.71
N ILE A 71 0.85 1.71 18.84
CA ILE A 71 1.40 2.47 17.71
C ILE A 71 2.37 3.52 18.26
N GLY A 72 2.00 4.25 19.31
CA GLY A 72 2.79 5.28 19.99
C GLY A 72 4.12 4.78 20.56
N LEU A 73 4.17 3.56 21.10
CA LEU A 73 5.36 2.94 21.66
C LEU A 73 6.33 2.37 20.61
N ALA A 74 5.84 2.02 19.41
CA ALA A 74 6.71 1.52 18.34
C ALA A 74 7.87 2.50 18.07
N SER A 75 9.09 2.00 18.16
CA SER A 75 10.34 2.76 18.07
C SER A 75 11.21 2.39 16.85
N SER A 76 10.79 1.36 16.10
CA SER A 76 11.43 0.90 14.87
C SER A 76 10.42 0.42 13.83
N ALA A 77 10.87 0.28 12.57
CA ALA A 77 10.06 -0.32 11.50
C ALA A 77 9.65 -1.76 11.83
N LYS A 78 10.58 -2.55 12.40
CA LYS A 78 10.33 -3.93 12.85
C LYS A 78 9.21 -4.02 13.89
N GLU A 79 9.16 -3.08 14.83
CA GLU A 79 8.06 -3.01 15.80
C GLU A 79 6.75 -2.63 15.14
N LEU A 80 6.79 -1.74 14.15
CA LEU A 80 5.63 -1.35 13.40
C LEU A 80 5.07 -2.49 12.52
N GLU A 81 5.89 -3.47 12.11
CA GLU A 81 5.38 -4.71 11.49
C GLU A 81 4.48 -5.50 12.45
N PHE A 82 4.86 -5.64 13.72
CA PHE A 82 4.02 -6.27 14.75
C PHE A 82 2.72 -5.51 15.00
N VAL A 83 2.73 -4.18 14.83
CA VAL A 83 1.50 -3.37 14.91
C VAL A 83 0.52 -3.78 13.81
N LEU A 84 0.99 -4.05 12.58
CA LEU A 84 0.13 -4.48 11.48
C LEU A 84 -0.55 -5.81 11.79
N ASP A 85 0.16 -6.76 12.41
CA ASP A 85 -0.42 -8.03 12.86
C ASP A 85 -1.55 -7.84 13.88
N VAL A 86 -1.35 -6.90 14.83
CA VAL A 86 -2.38 -6.57 15.82
C VAL A 86 -3.59 -5.94 15.14
N LEU A 87 -3.41 -5.07 14.14
CA LEU A 87 -4.54 -4.45 13.43
C LEU A 87 -5.45 -5.49 12.77
N VAL A 88 -4.88 -6.56 12.19
CA VAL A 88 -5.67 -7.66 11.62
C VAL A 88 -6.51 -8.35 12.71
N SER A 89 -5.91 -8.60 13.87
CA SER A 89 -6.59 -9.23 14.99
C SER A 89 -7.61 -8.29 15.67
N TRP A 90 -7.34 -6.98 15.68
CA TRP A 90 -8.19 -5.93 16.24
C TRP A 90 -9.55 -5.83 15.56
N ARG A 91 -9.61 -6.19 14.27
CA ARG A 91 -10.84 -6.15 13.47
C ARG A 91 -11.78 -7.31 13.76
N LYS A 92 -11.27 -8.46 14.20
CA LYS A 92 -12.10 -9.66 14.51
C LYS A 92 -13.20 -9.36 15.55
N PRO A 93 -12.91 -8.68 16.67
CA PRO A 93 -13.94 -8.24 17.61
C PRO A 93 -14.71 -6.96 17.18
N LEU A 94 -14.55 -6.48 15.94
CA LEU A 94 -15.15 -5.24 15.42
C LEU A 94 -14.79 -3.99 16.24
N LEU A 95 -13.56 -3.93 16.76
CA LEU A 95 -13.10 -2.74 17.47
C LEU A 95 -12.83 -1.60 16.46
N PRO A 96 -13.17 -0.36 16.81
CA PRO A 96 -13.12 0.76 15.88
C PRO A 96 -11.68 1.12 15.50
N LEU A 97 -11.46 1.34 14.20
CA LEU A 97 -10.27 1.95 13.64
C LEU A 97 -10.63 3.32 13.07
N THR A 98 -9.77 4.32 13.31
CA THR A 98 -10.01 5.72 12.95
C THR A 98 -8.94 6.19 11.97
N ALA A 99 -9.20 7.31 11.29
CA ALA A 99 -8.21 7.96 10.43
C ALA A 99 -6.94 8.37 11.20
N GLU A 100 -7.03 8.59 12.51
CA GLU A 100 -5.88 8.89 13.37
C GLU A 100 -4.95 7.67 13.51
N HIS A 101 -5.50 6.44 13.60
CA HIS A 101 -4.67 5.23 13.58
C HIS A 101 -3.94 5.08 12.25
N THR A 102 -4.64 5.28 11.12
CA THR A 102 -4.00 5.29 9.79
C THR A 102 -2.85 6.30 9.74
N SER A 103 -3.13 7.53 10.18
CA SER A 103 -2.16 8.62 10.20
C SER A 103 -0.95 8.28 11.06
N ALA A 104 -1.16 7.68 12.24
CA ALA A 104 -0.09 7.33 13.16
C ALA A 104 0.80 6.23 12.58
N VAL A 105 0.24 5.19 11.96
CA VAL A 105 1.00 4.11 11.31
C VAL A 105 1.81 4.64 10.13
N VAL A 106 1.18 5.37 9.21
CA VAL A 106 1.86 5.91 8.01
C VAL A 106 2.99 6.87 8.42
N ASN A 107 2.72 7.82 9.31
CA ASN A 107 3.74 8.77 9.75
C ASN A 107 4.92 8.09 10.46
N LYS A 108 4.66 7.02 11.23
CA LYS A 108 5.75 6.25 11.86
C LYS A 108 6.58 5.47 10.85
N ALA A 109 5.93 4.79 9.90
CA ALA A 109 6.63 4.07 8.84
C ALA A 109 7.56 5.03 8.07
N LEU A 110 7.07 6.20 7.68
CA LEU A 110 7.87 7.23 7.02
C LEU A 110 8.98 7.78 7.92
N ARG A 111 8.71 8.02 9.21
CA ARG A 111 9.73 8.47 10.17
C ARG A 111 10.86 7.44 10.37
N PHE A 112 10.56 6.15 10.28
CA PHE A 112 11.56 5.09 10.31
C PHE A 112 12.29 4.90 8.98
N GLY A 113 11.96 5.70 7.96
CA GLY A 113 12.54 5.56 6.63
C GLY A 113 12.10 4.27 5.95
N ASP A 114 10.86 3.84 6.16
CA ASP A 114 10.29 2.62 5.57
C ASP A 114 8.97 2.92 4.84
N PRO A 115 9.03 3.54 3.65
CA PRO A 115 7.84 3.77 2.82
C PRO A 115 7.24 2.46 2.30
N ASP A 116 8.01 1.37 2.20
CA ASP A 116 7.45 0.06 1.81
C ASP A 116 6.48 -0.45 2.87
N LEU A 117 6.79 -0.27 4.15
CA LEU A 117 5.88 -0.62 5.23
C LEU A 117 4.58 0.22 5.19
N ALA A 118 4.70 1.52 4.89
CA ALA A 118 3.53 2.38 4.69
C ALA A 118 2.68 1.90 3.49
N LEU A 119 3.33 1.53 2.39
CA LEU A 119 2.67 1.04 1.18
C LEU A 119 2.06 -0.35 1.37
N ARG A 120 2.66 -1.22 2.19
CA ARG A 120 2.09 -2.52 2.57
C ARG A 120 0.80 -2.32 3.37
N TYR A 121 0.82 -1.40 4.32
CA TYR A 121 -0.35 -1.05 5.11
C TYR A 121 -1.46 -0.44 4.24
N LEU A 122 -1.15 0.59 3.45
CA LEU A 122 -2.11 1.24 2.54
C LEU A 122 -2.55 0.32 1.38
N GLY A 123 -1.73 -0.66 1.00
CA GLY A 123 -1.96 -1.58 -0.11
C GLY A 123 -3.06 -2.61 0.14
N ASN A 124 -3.36 -2.87 1.43
CA ASN A 124 -4.32 -3.87 1.88
C ASN A 124 -5.43 -3.23 2.74
N PRO A 125 -6.27 -2.32 2.17
CA PRO A 125 -7.30 -1.62 2.92
C PRO A 125 -8.31 -2.57 3.57
N GLU A 126 -8.63 -3.67 2.88
CA GLU A 126 -9.54 -4.69 3.36
C GLU A 126 -9.00 -5.51 4.51
N GLU A 127 -7.69 -5.65 4.65
CA GLU A 127 -7.03 -6.43 5.70
C GLU A 127 -6.90 -5.59 6.98
N HIS A 128 -6.56 -4.31 6.83
CA HIS A 128 -6.24 -3.45 7.97
C HIS A 128 -7.29 -2.34 8.28
N ASP A 129 -8.46 -2.34 7.62
CA ASP A 129 -9.50 -1.30 7.71
C ASP A 129 -8.94 0.13 7.54
N VAL A 130 -8.10 0.32 6.54
CA VAL A 130 -7.43 1.60 6.32
C VAL A 130 -8.45 2.72 6.09
N ARG A 131 -8.35 3.77 6.90
CA ARG A 131 -9.15 5.00 6.78
C ARG A 131 -8.27 6.13 6.32
N THR A 132 -8.25 6.41 5.02
CA THR A 132 -7.43 7.48 4.41
C THR A 132 -8.31 8.48 3.65
N ASP A 133 -7.91 9.74 3.66
CA ASP A 133 -8.49 10.83 2.86
C ASP A 133 -7.68 11.13 1.58
N GLY A 134 -6.67 10.29 1.29
CA GLY A 134 -5.76 10.46 0.17
C GLY A 134 -4.45 11.19 0.52
N SER A 135 -4.42 12.01 1.57
CA SER A 135 -3.23 12.81 1.93
C SER A 135 -2.02 11.96 2.32
N HIS A 136 -2.27 10.75 2.83
CA HIS A 136 -1.22 9.77 3.14
C HIS A 136 -0.39 9.37 1.91
N PHE A 137 -0.99 9.32 0.72
CA PHE A 137 -0.26 9.02 -0.51
C PHE A 137 0.67 10.16 -0.90
N ASP A 138 0.27 11.41 -0.66
CA ASP A 138 1.12 12.58 -0.90
C ASP A 138 2.35 12.55 0.02
N LEU A 139 2.18 12.14 1.29
CA LEU A 139 3.28 11.99 2.25
C LEU A 139 4.26 10.89 1.84
N VAL A 140 3.74 9.72 1.44
CA VAL A 140 4.57 8.61 0.97
C VAL A 140 5.34 9.03 -0.29
N LEU A 141 4.65 9.63 -1.26
CA LEU A 141 5.25 10.09 -2.51
C LEU A 141 6.37 11.11 -2.24
N ALA A 142 6.12 12.11 -1.39
CA ALA A 142 7.12 13.11 -1.02
C ALA A 142 8.36 12.49 -0.38
N GLU A 143 8.20 11.50 0.50
CA GLU A 143 9.32 10.78 1.11
C GLU A 143 10.10 9.95 0.07
N CYS A 144 9.42 9.27 -0.86
CA CYS A 144 10.08 8.56 -1.96
C CYS A 144 10.90 9.51 -2.84
N VAL A 145 10.34 10.68 -3.20
CA VAL A 145 11.06 11.71 -3.98
C VAL A 145 12.30 12.19 -3.21
N ARG A 146 12.17 12.48 -1.92
CA ARG A 146 13.30 12.87 -1.07
C ARG A 146 14.41 11.82 -1.08
N ARG A 147 14.06 10.54 -0.99
CA ARG A 147 15.00 9.40 -1.03
C ARG A 147 15.66 9.23 -2.38
N PHE A 148 14.91 9.42 -3.46
CA PHE A 148 15.45 9.41 -4.82
C PHE A 148 16.52 10.49 -5.00
N ASP A 149 16.23 11.73 -4.59
CA ASP A 149 17.17 12.83 -4.66
C ASP A 149 18.42 12.60 -3.80
N GLU A 150 18.25 12.00 -2.62
CA GLU A 150 19.35 11.60 -1.76
C GLU A 150 20.23 10.52 -2.42
N ALA A 151 19.62 9.46 -2.97
CA ALA A 151 20.30 8.39 -3.67
C ALA A 151 21.10 8.90 -4.88
N LYS A 152 20.48 9.77 -5.67
CA LYS A 152 21.12 10.43 -6.81
C LYS A 152 22.33 11.28 -6.37
N ARG A 153 22.21 12.03 -5.27
CA ARG A 153 23.31 12.86 -4.74
C ARG A 153 24.52 12.02 -4.32
N VAL A 154 24.29 10.84 -3.77
CA VAL A 154 25.36 9.92 -3.34
C VAL A 154 25.78 8.92 -4.43
N ASN A 155 25.23 9.03 -5.64
CA ASN A 155 25.43 8.11 -6.77
C ASN A 155 25.17 6.63 -6.41
N ASP A 156 24.06 6.37 -5.71
CA ASP A 156 23.61 5.01 -5.39
C ASP A 156 22.46 4.61 -6.34
N PRO A 157 22.78 3.94 -7.48
CA PRO A 157 21.78 3.60 -8.49
C PRO A 157 20.74 2.58 -7.97
N VAL A 158 21.09 1.75 -7.00
CA VAL A 158 20.16 0.77 -6.42
C VAL A 158 19.12 1.49 -5.58
N ARG A 159 19.54 2.41 -4.72
CA ARG A 159 18.59 3.22 -3.92
C ARG A 159 17.75 4.16 -4.79
N GLU A 160 18.32 4.68 -5.87
CA GLU A 160 17.59 5.50 -6.83
C GLU A 160 16.45 4.69 -7.47
N LEU A 161 16.73 3.46 -7.93
CA LEU A 161 15.73 2.58 -8.52
C LEU A 161 14.66 2.14 -7.50
N VAL A 162 15.07 1.79 -6.27
CA VAL A 162 14.12 1.40 -5.20
C VAL A 162 13.17 2.55 -4.87
N ALA A 163 13.67 3.77 -4.74
CA ALA A 163 12.82 4.94 -4.50
C ALA A 163 11.85 5.17 -5.68
N LEU A 164 12.30 4.92 -6.91
CA LEU A 164 11.46 5.00 -8.09
C LEU A 164 10.36 3.92 -8.11
N ASP A 165 10.70 2.67 -7.79
CA ASP A 165 9.74 1.57 -7.65
C ASP A 165 8.65 1.93 -6.63
N GLN A 166 9.04 2.51 -5.49
CA GLN A 166 8.12 2.95 -4.44
C GLN A 166 7.19 4.08 -4.90
N MET A 167 7.67 5.00 -5.74
CA MET A 167 6.81 6.04 -6.33
C MET A 167 5.73 5.44 -7.24
N TYR A 168 6.11 4.53 -8.14
CA TYR A 168 5.15 3.85 -9.01
C TYR A 168 4.20 2.95 -8.22
N LEU A 169 4.67 2.28 -7.16
CA LEU A 169 3.83 1.52 -6.26
C LEU A 169 2.81 2.41 -5.54
N THR A 170 3.21 3.62 -5.13
CA THR A 170 2.27 4.62 -4.57
C THR A 170 1.12 4.91 -5.52
N LEU A 171 1.40 5.10 -6.83
CA LEU A 171 0.36 5.31 -7.84
C LEU A 171 -0.58 4.10 -7.96
N ALA A 172 0.00 2.90 -8.02
CA ALA A 172 -0.77 1.66 -8.13
C ALA A 172 -1.68 1.44 -6.92
N VAL A 173 -1.20 1.72 -5.71
CA VAL A 173 -2.00 1.61 -4.48
C VAL A 173 -3.08 2.68 -4.44
N LEU A 174 -2.77 3.95 -4.73
CA LEU A 174 -3.76 5.03 -4.79
C LEU A 174 -4.89 4.70 -5.78
N GLY A 175 -4.57 4.06 -6.91
CA GLY A 175 -5.55 3.62 -7.91
C GLY A 175 -6.65 2.72 -7.36
N ARG A 176 -6.35 1.92 -6.31
CA ARG A 176 -7.31 1.01 -5.66
C ARG A 176 -8.36 1.71 -4.81
N TYR A 177 -8.16 2.99 -4.47
CA TYR A 177 -9.05 3.73 -3.57
C TYR A 177 -10.17 4.46 -4.33
N GLU A 178 -11.03 3.70 -4.99
CA GLU A 178 -12.06 4.24 -5.90
C GLU A 178 -13.07 5.20 -5.25
N HIS A 179 -13.24 5.07 -3.94
CA HIS A 179 -14.16 5.87 -3.14
C HIS A 179 -13.61 7.25 -2.74
N LEU A 180 -12.33 7.55 -3.02
CA LEU A 180 -11.77 8.87 -2.73
C LEU A 180 -12.35 9.91 -3.69
N PRO A 181 -12.90 11.03 -3.18
CA PRO A 181 -13.63 12.01 -3.99
C PRO A 181 -12.76 12.75 -5.01
N ASP A 182 -11.45 12.85 -4.77
CA ASP A 182 -10.47 13.54 -5.61
C ASP A 182 -9.40 12.57 -6.17
N ARG A 183 -9.75 11.28 -6.28
CA ARG A 183 -8.81 10.21 -6.70
C ARG A 183 -8.14 10.54 -8.02
N LEU A 184 -8.90 10.97 -9.03
CA LEU A 184 -8.39 11.17 -10.39
C LEU A 184 -7.43 12.37 -10.44
N GLU A 185 -7.77 13.46 -9.77
CA GLU A 185 -6.91 14.64 -9.63
C GLU A 185 -5.60 14.28 -8.90
N ARG A 186 -5.70 13.50 -7.82
CA ARG A 186 -4.53 13.01 -7.08
C ARG A 186 -3.66 12.10 -7.92
N LEU A 187 -4.24 11.14 -8.63
CA LEU A 187 -3.50 10.25 -9.53
C LEU A 187 -2.80 11.05 -10.65
N ALA A 188 -3.48 12.03 -11.24
CA ALA A 188 -2.89 12.90 -12.27
C ALA A 188 -1.69 13.68 -11.72
N SER A 189 -1.86 14.31 -10.55
CA SER A 189 -0.79 15.09 -9.91
C SER A 189 0.38 14.22 -9.45
N ALA A 190 0.08 13.06 -8.87
CA ALA A 190 1.09 12.11 -8.45
C ALA A 190 1.85 11.57 -9.67
N LEU A 191 1.16 11.18 -10.74
CA LEU A 191 1.80 10.71 -11.96
C LEU A 191 2.72 11.76 -12.56
N LYS A 192 2.27 13.03 -12.63
CA LYS A 192 3.10 14.13 -13.10
C LYS A 192 4.40 14.22 -12.30
N THR A 193 4.31 14.15 -10.98
CA THR A 193 5.47 14.12 -10.07
C THR A 193 6.39 12.95 -10.39
N VAL A 194 5.85 11.73 -10.51
CA VAL A 194 6.65 10.53 -10.78
C VAL A 194 7.37 10.62 -12.12
N VAL A 195 6.69 11.05 -13.19
CA VAL A 195 7.30 11.22 -14.51
C VAL A 195 8.38 12.28 -14.51
N GLU A 196 8.15 13.44 -13.88
CA GLU A 196 9.17 14.49 -13.76
C GLU A 196 10.42 14.00 -13.03
N VAL A 197 10.23 13.22 -11.96
CA VAL A 197 11.33 12.62 -11.20
C VAL A 197 12.06 11.54 -12.01
N SER A 198 11.32 10.67 -12.71
CA SER A 198 11.85 9.66 -13.62
C SER A 198 12.72 10.29 -14.72
N LEU A 199 12.32 11.43 -15.28
CA LEU A 199 13.12 12.22 -16.24
C LEU A 199 14.30 12.94 -15.59
N GLY A 200 14.37 12.99 -14.27
CA GLY A 200 15.54 13.42 -13.53
C GLY A 200 16.56 12.28 -13.32
N SER A 201 16.22 11.04 -13.65
CA SER A 201 17.02 9.87 -13.28
C SER A 201 18.35 9.78 -14.01
N SER A 202 19.35 9.23 -13.33
CA SER A 202 20.63 8.83 -13.93
C SER A 202 20.54 7.49 -14.68
N LEU A 203 19.45 6.74 -14.48
CA LEU A 203 19.27 5.37 -14.96
C LEU A 203 18.38 5.35 -16.20
N ARG A 204 18.75 4.52 -17.21
CA ARG A 204 17.89 4.25 -18.39
C ARG A 204 16.47 3.87 -18.00
N GLU A 205 16.32 3.09 -16.93
CA GLU A 205 15.03 2.62 -16.44
C GLU A 205 14.10 3.76 -15.99
N GLY A 206 14.66 4.86 -15.45
CA GLY A 206 13.85 6.04 -15.14
C GLY A 206 13.21 6.63 -16.39
N TRP A 207 14.01 6.90 -17.42
CA TRP A 207 13.53 7.44 -18.70
C TRP A 207 12.50 6.53 -19.36
N ARG A 208 12.78 5.23 -19.41
CA ARG A 208 11.89 4.20 -19.96
C ARG A 208 10.51 4.24 -19.30
N ARG A 209 10.48 4.22 -17.96
CA ARG A 209 9.22 4.26 -17.20
C ARG A 209 8.50 5.60 -17.30
N ALA A 210 9.21 6.71 -17.44
CA ALA A 210 8.61 8.02 -17.68
C ALA A 210 7.78 8.01 -18.97
N VAL A 211 8.36 7.50 -20.06
CA VAL A 211 7.70 7.45 -21.36
C VAL A 211 6.48 6.52 -21.30
N ILE A 212 6.67 5.27 -20.85
CA ILE A 212 5.58 4.28 -20.71
C ILE A 212 4.43 4.86 -19.88
N ALA A 213 4.72 5.42 -18.70
CA ALA A 213 3.67 5.92 -17.83
C ALA A 213 2.92 7.11 -18.43
N SER A 214 3.61 8.00 -19.15
CA SER A 214 2.97 9.14 -19.82
C SER A 214 2.02 8.71 -20.96
N GLN A 215 2.39 7.69 -21.74
CA GLN A 215 1.57 7.13 -22.82
C GLN A 215 0.37 6.32 -22.28
N HIS A 216 0.60 5.44 -21.31
CA HIS A 216 -0.47 4.61 -20.73
C HIS A 216 -1.53 5.43 -20.00
N TRP A 217 -1.15 6.55 -19.38
CA TRP A 217 -2.10 7.48 -18.78
C TRP A 217 -3.04 8.07 -19.81
N GLU A 218 -2.52 8.53 -20.95
CA GLU A 218 -3.35 9.06 -22.04
C GLU A 218 -4.36 8.02 -22.55
N GLN A 219 -3.92 6.76 -22.70
CA GLN A 219 -4.79 5.66 -23.13
C GLN A 219 -5.87 5.32 -22.10
N PHE A 220 -5.50 5.27 -20.81
CA PHE A 220 -6.44 5.02 -19.71
C PHE A 220 -7.60 6.03 -19.76
N PHE A 221 -7.33 7.32 -19.94
CA PHE A 221 -8.40 8.33 -19.99
C PHE A 221 -9.21 8.34 -21.27
N LYS A 222 -8.57 8.17 -22.43
CA LYS A 222 -9.31 7.97 -23.70
C LYS A 222 -10.30 6.82 -23.60
N SER A 223 -9.95 5.74 -22.88
CA SER A 223 -10.86 4.61 -22.64
C SER A 223 -11.96 4.89 -21.61
N THR A 224 -11.73 5.81 -20.66
CA THR A 224 -12.68 6.15 -19.60
C THR A 224 -13.72 7.17 -20.07
N GLU A 225 -13.35 8.08 -20.98
CA GLU A 225 -14.27 9.04 -21.62
C GLU A 225 -15.40 8.33 -22.41
N ILE A 226 -15.11 7.18 -23.02
CA ILE A 226 -16.08 6.40 -23.80
C ILE A 226 -17.25 5.88 -22.93
N TYR A 227 -17.01 5.59 -21.65
CA TYR A 227 -18.06 5.11 -20.73
C TYR A 227 -18.93 6.22 -20.13
N ALA A 228 -18.52 7.49 -20.24
CA ALA A 228 -19.33 8.62 -19.80
C ALA A 228 -20.43 8.99 -20.82
N GLU A 229 -20.25 8.65 -22.11
CA GLU A 229 -21.13 9.09 -23.20
C GLU A 229 -22.27 8.12 -23.58
N GLU A 230 -22.26 6.85 -23.14
CA GLU A 230 -23.20 5.82 -23.66
C GLU A 230 -24.25 5.25 -22.68
N ASP A 231 -24.74 6.02 -21.69
CA ASP A 231 -25.86 5.55 -20.84
C ASP A 231 -27.03 6.55 -20.80
N PRO A 232 -28.08 6.36 -21.64
CA PRO A 232 -29.13 7.36 -21.88
C PRO A 232 -30.17 7.52 -20.76
N ILE A 233 -29.96 6.96 -19.56
CA ILE A 233 -31.01 6.85 -18.51
C ILE A 233 -30.63 7.54 -17.19
N ILE A 234 -29.78 8.57 -17.18
CA ILE A 234 -29.55 9.39 -15.96
C ILE A 234 -29.61 10.88 -16.30
N PRO A 235 -30.68 11.62 -15.91
CA PRO A 235 -30.93 13.01 -16.37
C PRO A 235 -30.00 14.09 -15.82
N ASP A 236 -28.95 13.73 -15.07
CA ASP A 236 -28.16 14.69 -14.29
C ASP A 236 -26.65 14.36 -14.26
N ARG A 237 -26.15 13.62 -15.27
CA ARG A 237 -24.70 13.42 -15.45
C ARG A 237 -24.06 14.73 -15.90
N ARG A 238 -23.53 15.51 -14.95
CA ARG A 238 -22.53 16.54 -15.26
C ARG A 238 -21.34 15.84 -15.93
N PRO A 239 -20.73 16.44 -16.97
CA PRO A 239 -19.48 15.92 -17.51
C PRO A 239 -18.47 15.80 -16.36
N VAL A 240 -17.97 14.58 -16.13
CA VAL A 240 -16.88 14.34 -15.19
C VAL A 240 -15.66 15.00 -15.83
N HIS A 241 -15.18 16.10 -15.24
CA HIS A 241 -13.92 16.67 -15.68
C HIS A 241 -12.82 15.68 -15.32
N ILE A 242 -12.23 15.09 -16.35
CA ILE A 242 -11.11 14.18 -16.20
C ILE A 242 -9.83 15.02 -16.28
N PRO A 243 -9.03 15.10 -15.22
CA PRO A 243 -7.77 15.83 -15.25
C PRO A 243 -6.77 15.10 -16.15
N THR A 244 -6.29 15.76 -17.19
CA THR A 244 -5.13 15.29 -17.96
C THR A 244 -3.86 15.54 -17.15
N ALA A 245 -3.01 14.52 -16.98
CA ALA A 245 -1.72 14.70 -16.33
C ALA A 245 -0.70 15.38 -17.25
N PHE A 246 -0.83 15.13 -18.56
CA PHE A 246 0.03 15.65 -19.61
C PHE A 246 -0.79 16.08 -20.83
N THR A 247 -0.39 17.17 -21.48
CA THR A 247 -0.86 17.48 -22.84
C THR A 247 -0.10 16.65 -23.88
N PRO A 248 -0.63 16.48 -25.11
CA PRO A 248 0.09 15.80 -26.19
C PRO A 248 1.50 16.38 -26.45
N GLU A 249 1.64 17.71 -26.37
CA GLU A 249 2.93 18.39 -26.52
C GLU A 249 3.89 18.09 -25.36
N GLU A 250 3.36 17.86 -24.16
CA GLU A 250 4.17 17.44 -23.01
C GLU A 250 4.66 16.00 -23.19
N ILE A 251 3.83 15.10 -23.71
CA ILE A 251 4.22 13.71 -24.04
C ILE A 251 5.33 13.71 -25.10
N GLU A 252 5.17 14.46 -26.19
CA GLU A 252 6.20 14.58 -27.24
C GLU A 252 7.52 15.11 -26.67
N ARG A 253 7.46 16.09 -25.75
CA ARG A 253 8.64 16.63 -25.06
C ARG A 253 9.30 15.59 -24.14
N ILE A 254 8.51 14.76 -23.45
CA ILE A 254 8.99 13.68 -22.59
C ILE A 254 9.76 12.64 -23.44
N GLU A 255 9.18 12.21 -24.56
CA GLU A 255 9.80 11.28 -25.50
C GLU A 255 11.09 11.83 -26.10
N LEU A 256 11.07 13.09 -26.54
CA LEU A 256 12.24 13.75 -27.10
C LEU A 256 13.38 13.84 -26.07
N ASN A 257 13.08 14.20 -24.82
CA ASN A 257 14.08 14.29 -23.76
C ASN A 257 14.70 12.90 -23.50
N ALA A 258 13.88 11.85 -23.41
CA ALA A 258 14.37 10.48 -23.23
C ALA A 258 15.28 10.03 -24.39
N ARG A 259 14.93 10.36 -25.65
CA ARG A 259 15.78 10.12 -26.84
C ARG A 259 17.12 10.82 -26.76
N THR A 260 17.16 12.09 -26.33
CA THR A 260 18.44 12.81 -26.16
C THR A 260 19.34 12.22 -25.09
N LYS A 261 18.80 11.37 -24.21
CA LYS A 261 19.50 10.67 -23.14
C LYS A 261 19.87 9.23 -23.51
N GLY A 262 19.65 8.83 -24.76
CA GLY A 262 20.00 7.51 -25.27
C GLY A 262 18.96 6.43 -24.97
N TYR A 263 17.72 6.80 -24.66
CA TYR A 263 16.59 5.88 -24.62
C TYR A 263 15.71 6.07 -25.86
N ASN A 264 15.61 5.04 -26.71
CA ASN A 264 14.67 5.01 -27.82
C ASN A 264 13.63 3.92 -27.56
N LEU A 265 12.35 4.27 -27.66
CA LEU A 265 11.26 3.34 -27.42
C LEU A 265 11.21 2.23 -28.48
N GLU A 266 11.63 2.53 -29.71
CA GLU A 266 11.65 1.59 -30.84
C GLU A 266 12.64 0.43 -30.60
N ASP A 267 13.78 0.71 -29.95
CA ASP A 267 14.81 -0.29 -29.64
C ASP A 267 14.29 -1.35 -28.63
N ASP A 268 13.41 -0.96 -27.69
CA ASP A 268 12.81 -1.87 -26.71
C ASP A 268 11.69 -2.74 -27.35
N VAL A 269 11.03 -2.27 -28.42
CA VAL A 269 10.00 -3.04 -29.15
C VAL A 269 10.64 -4.12 -30.02
N GLU A 270 11.75 -3.82 -30.70
CA GLU A 270 12.51 -4.79 -31.49
C GLU A 270 13.10 -5.92 -30.63
N GLU A 271 13.65 -5.62 -29.44
CA GLU A 271 14.16 -6.64 -28.51
C GLU A 271 13.06 -7.56 -27.96
N GLY A 272 11.84 -7.05 -27.78
CA GLY A 272 10.68 -7.83 -27.34
C GLY A 272 10.16 -8.78 -28.42
N GLU A 273 10.13 -8.34 -29.67
CA GLU A 273 9.71 -9.15 -30.83
C GLU A 273 10.71 -10.28 -31.12
N GLU A 274 12.02 -10.01 -31.06
CA GLU A 274 13.06 -11.03 -31.26
C GLU A 274 13.05 -12.16 -30.21
N MET A 275 12.64 -11.88 -28.96
CA MET A 275 12.50 -12.91 -27.94
C MET A 275 11.26 -13.78 -28.17
N THR A 276 10.13 -13.20 -28.60
CA THR A 276 8.92 -13.96 -28.91
C THR A 276 9.07 -14.88 -30.12
N GLU A 277 9.90 -14.52 -31.10
CA GLU A 277 10.20 -15.40 -32.25
C GLU A 277 11.19 -16.52 -31.92
N ARG A 278 11.98 -16.41 -30.85
CA ARG A 278 12.90 -17.47 -30.39
C ARG A 278 12.25 -18.50 -29.48
N GLU A 279 11.11 -18.19 -28.90
CA GLU A 279 10.35 -19.08 -27.99
C GLU A 279 9.14 -19.77 -28.66
N ALA A 280 8.89 -19.50 -29.95
CA ALA A 280 7.85 -20.14 -30.79
C ALA A 280 8.44 -21.21 -31.73
#